data_AF-V9EZE4-F1
#
_entry.id   AF-V9EZE4-F1
#
_cell.length_a   1.000
_cell.length_b   1.000
_cell.length_c   1.000
_cell.angle_alpha   90.00
_cell.angle_beta   90.00
_cell.angle_gamma   90.00
#
_symmetry.space_group_name_H-M   'P 1'
#
loop_
_entity.id
_entity.type
_entity.pdbx_description
1 polymer ?
#
loop_
_entity_poly.entity_id
_entity_poly.type
_entity_poly.pdbx_seq_one_letter_code
_entity_poly.pdbx_strand_id
1 'polypeptide(L)'
;MRPTRYLSTPFVAKAATLAGLLLPEATGTPFANNPVTIVSSATSLSHTSPAFGGIAPGTDLSVLTYEVTEYKVTTFHSSNSSSTTSTTTTNNGGKKSTTTSTTSKSSSSTKQSAVYKSSKGSVVSNGSMLGLVHERALEETTSDIQKLESHFGTSLELNVNNLASNAAYYVMPWPSSYWAIYLDGINYRWKSASEPSATEKYASAFGLDPDALMASVSKSTGVESMAASSTSCWTNWDCASKGDGSVCARRDGEARGYCIPTWYGICHAWAPAALLEPEPNCAVDYNGVTFQPMDIKALISEVYDGSSLATVFTGARFYGPDSGDSTDEYGRYSDSSRRDIGPGFMHVALANIIGRFNASVVMDVTAGAEVWNQPIYSYKVLTQREMTPSDAANQYFQVPTYPFNNEAQRIMYVETTVSWMVETFEDGGLVSSGRASKYENSKTYKYLLELDNDYNILGGEWVEDSQSDHPDFLWLPKARPDLSLVTEVGLSYQNVRMLLDRATNCA
;
A
#
# COMPACT_ATOMS: atom_id res chain seq x y z
N MET A 1 67.00 47.24 35.03
CA MET A 1 66.46 48.19 34.03
C MET A 1 65.07 48.63 34.50
N ARG A 2 64.88 49.94 34.72
CA ARG A 2 63.59 50.63 34.87
C ARG A 2 62.89 50.74 33.48
N PRO A 3 61.61 51.17 33.33
CA PRO A 3 60.49 51.26 34.28
C PRO A 3 59.05 51.02 33.67
N THR A 4 57.99 51.06 34.53
CA THR A 4 56.67 51.76 34.37
C THR A 4 55.72 51.46 33.18
N ARG A 5 54.39 51.68 33.20
CA ARG A 5 53.23 51.88 34.13
C ARG A 5 52.04 52.21 33.19
N TYR A 6 50.84 51.73 33.50
CA TYR A 6 49.51 52.39 33.38
C TYR A 6 48.80 52.75 32.04
N LEU A 7 47.49 52.44 32.08
CA LEU A 7 46.28 53.27 31.84
C LEU A 7 45.57 53.32 30.45
N SER A 8 44.27 52.97 30.54
CA SER A 8 43.06 53.66 30.04
C SER A 8 42.63 53.65 28.55
N THR A 9 41.41 53.11 28.35
CA THR A 9 40.27 53.42 27.43
C THR A 9 40.21 54.85 26.83
N PRO A 10 39.44 55.19 25.73
CA PRO A 10 38.12 54.65 25.33
C PRO A 10 37.71 54.62 23.81
N PHE A 11 36.51 54.07 23.54
CA PHE A 11 35.51 54.38 22.50
C PHE A 11 35.91 54.93 21.11
N VAL A 12 35.55 54.20 20.04
CA VAL A 12 34.85 54.76 18.85
C VAL A 12 33.82 53.75 18.35
N ALA A 13 32.55 54.13 18.44
CA ALA A 13 31.44 53.49 17.75
C ALA A 13 31.47 53.86 16.26
N LYS A 14 31.28 52.88 15.36
CA LYS A 14 30.79 53.14 14.00
C LYS A 14 29.74 52.10 13.65
N ALA A 15 28.56 52.64 13.38
CA ALA A 15 27.39 51.95 12.89
C ALA A 15 27.70 51.22 11.57
N ALA A 16 27.37 49.94 11.51
CA ALA A 16 27.23 49.22 10.26
C ALA A 16 25.74 49.21 9.91
N THR A 17 25.40 49.97 8.88
CA THR A 17 24.11 49.97 8.20
C THR A 17 23.84 48.58 7.64
N LEU A 18 22.84 47.90 8.20
CA LEU A 18 22.33 46.63 7.70
C LEU A 18 21.50 46.91 6.44
N ALA A 19 22.13 46.87 5.27
CA ALA A 19 21.41 46.74 4.01
C ALA A 19 20.98 45.28 3.88
N GLY A 20 19.81 44.96 4.45
CA GLY A 20 19.13 43.70 4.14
C GLY A 20 18.76 43.71 2.66
N LEU A 21 19.47 42.93 1.85
CA LEU A 21 18.92 42.47 0.59
C LEU A 21 17.70 41.62 0.94
N LEU A 22 16.51 42.19 0.74
CA LEU A 22 15.30 41.41 0.52
C LEU A 22 15.51 40.68 -0.80
N LEU A 23 15.96 39.43 -0.72
CA LEU A 23 15.71 38.47 -1.78
C LEU A 23 14.19 38.35 -1.90
N PRO A 24 13.61 38.37 -3.11
CA PRO A 24 12.21 38.06 -3.27
C PRO A 24 11.99 36.66 -2.69
N GLU A 25 11.16 36.56 -1.65
CA GLU A 25 10.68 35.27 -1.14
C GLU A 25 10.10 34.49 -2.34
N ALA A 26 10.44 33.20 -2.45
CA ALA A 26 9.87 32.30 -3.44
C ALA A 26 8.34 32.44 -3.41
N THR A 27 7.75 33.05 -4.45
CA THR A 27 6.33 33.41 -4.46
C THR A 27 5.42 32.26 -4.86
N GLY A 28 6.00 31.16 -5.38
CA GLY A 28 5.22 30.03 -5.85
C GLY A 28 4.83 29.09 -4.72
N THR A 29 3.56 28.72 -4.64
CA THR A 29 3.12 27.71 -3.66
C THR A 29 3.36 26.32 -4.26
N PRO A 30 4.25 25.48 -3.68
CA PRO A 30 4.49 24.16 -4.22
C PRO A 30 3.20 23.35 -4.31
N PHE A 31 2.98 22.74 -5.46
CA PHE A 31 1.83 21.89 -5.78
C PHE A 31 0.48 22.60 -5.66
N ALA A 32 0.45 23.91 -5.89
CA ALA A 32 -0.79 24.68 -5.95
C ALA A 32 -1.80 24.15 -6.99
N ASN A 33 -1.30 23.57 -8.09
CA ASN A 33 -2.10 23.12 -9.24
C ASN A 33 -1.92 21.62 -9.56
N ASN A 34 -1.38 20.82 -8.63
CA ASN A 34 -1.04 19.42 -8.89
C ASN A 34 -2.07 18.46 -8.24
N PRO A 35 -2.44 17.38 -8.96
CA PRO A 35 -3.79 16.88 -9.21
C PRO A 35 -4.54 16.23 -8.05
N VAL A 36 -5.86 16.16 -8.19
CA VAL A 36 -6.86 15.79 -7.19
C VAL A 36 -6.57 14.44 -6.50
N THR A 37 -6.41 14.48 -5.17
CA THR A 37 -6.49 13.28 -4.32
C THR A 37 -7.83 13.24 -3.61
N ILE A 38 -8.64 12.23 -3.92
CA ILE A 38 -10.05 12.14 -3.49
C ILE A 38 -10.19 11.38 -2.14
N VAL A 39 -9.09 10.91 -1.54
CA VAL A 39 -9.11 10.09 -0.33
C VAL A 39 -8.44 10.74 0.89
N SER A 40 -9.13 10.63 2.04
CA SER A 40 -8.60 11.04 3.34
C SER A 40 -7.36 10.22 3.73
N SER A 41 -6.41 10.84 4.43
CA SER A 41 -5.06 10.36 4.77
C SER A 41 -4.92 9.08 5.61
N ALA A 42 -6.03 8.43 5.95
CA ALA A 42 -6.09 7.26 6.83
C ALA A 42 -7.14 6.27 6.35
N THR A 43 -7.09 5.87 5.08
CA THR A 43 -7.83 4.70 4.61
C THR A 43 -7.13 3.44 5.11
N SER A 44 -7.93 2.52 5.66
CA SER A 44 -7.49 1.14 5.85
C SER A 44 -7.35 0.48 4.48
N LEU A 45 -6.36 -0.38 4.28
CA LEU A 45 -6.48 -1.43 3.28
C LEU A 45 -7.71 -2.27 3.67
N SER A 46 -8.75 -2.14 2.87
CA SER A 46 -10.00 -2.87 2.94
C SER A 46 -10.55 -2.97 1.52
N HIS A 47 -11.62 -3.72 1.31
CA HIS A 47 -12.32 -3.81 0.02
C HIS A 47 -12.86 -2.46 -0.48
N THR A 48 -12.90 -1.42 0.34
CA THR A 48 -13.27 -0.06 -0.11
C THR A 48 -12.06 0.82 -0.42
N SER A 49 -10.84 0.29 -0.24
CA SER A 49 -9.62 1.00 -0.57
C SER A 49 -9.48 1.15 -2.07
N PRO A 50 -9.07 2.33 -2.58
CA PRO A 50 -8.74 2.49 -3.99
C PRO A 50 -7.68 1.49 -4.47
N ALA A 51 -6.72 1.13 -3.60
CA ALA A 51 -5.70 0.12 -3.90
C ALA A 51 -6.24 -1.30 -4.09
N PHE A 52 -7.50 -1.61 -3.77
CA PHE A 52 -7.95 -3.00 -3.76
C PHE A 52 -8.01 -3.59 -5.18
N GLY A 53 -7.22 -4.65 -5.42
CA GLY A 53 -6.98 -5.27 -6.73
C GLY A 53 -8.04 -6.27 -7.20
N GLY A 54 -9.15 -6.43 -6.46
CA GLY A 54 -10.22 -7.40 -6.75
C GLY A 54 -11.54 -6.77 -7.22
N ILE A 55 -11.54 -5.52 -7.68
CA ILE A 55 -12.76 -4.77 -8.01
C ILE A 55 -12.61 -4.17 -9.40
N ALA A 56 -13.45 -4.56 -10.36
CA ALA A 56 -13.54 -3.90 -11.66
C ALA A 56 -14.39 -2.63 -11.58
N PRO A 57 -14.17 -1.67 -12.51
CA PRO A 57 -15.06 -0.54 -12.72
C PRO A 57 -16.54 -0.96 -12.76
N GLY A 58 -17.39 -0.23 -12.01
CA GLY A 58 -18.84 -0.48 -11.98
C GLY A 58 -19.31 -1.67 -11.13
N THR A 59 -18.41 -2.35 -10.40
CA THR A 59 -18.80 -3.37 -9.42
C THR A 59 -19.62 -2.73 -8.30
N ASP A 60 -20.83 -3.25 -8.04
CA ASP A 60 -21.64 -2.82 -6.90
C ASP A 60 -21.01 -3.33 -5.59
N LEU A 61 -20.29 -2.46 -4.90
CA LEU A 61 -19.62 -2.81 -3.64
C LEU A 61 -20.59 -3.16 -2.52
N SER A 62 -21.89 -2.82 -2.64
CA SER A 62 -22.89 -3.12 -1.61
C SER A 62 -23.30 -4.59 -1.56
N VAL A 63 -22.95 -5.39 -2.59
CA VAL A 63 -23.26 -6.82 -2.67
C VAL A 63 -22.08 -7.73 -2.30
N LEU A 64 -20.86 -7.18 -2.16
CA LEU A 64 -19.72 -7.91 -1.62
C LEU A 64 -19.91 -8.05 -0.11
N THR A 65 -20.46 -9.19 0.32
CA THR A 65 -20.70 -9.49 1.74
C THR A 65 -19.76 -10.61 2.18
N TYR A 66 -18.92 -10.33 3.16
CA TYR A 66 -18.09 -11.33 3.83
C TYR A 66 -18.89 -11.97 4.96
N GLU A 67 -19.00 -13.30 4.96
CA GLU A 67 -19.54 -14.05 6.10
C GLU A 67 -18.43 -14.25 7.14
N VAL A 68 -18.49 -13.50 8.25
CA VAL A 68 -17.60 -13.73 9.40
C VAL A 68 -17.90 -15.11 9.99
N THR A 69 -16.95 -16.03 9.87
CA THR A 69 -17.02 -17.35 10.50
C THR A 69 -16.23 -17.31 11.81
N GLU A 70 -16.90 -17.45 12.95
CA GLU A 70 -16.21 -17.53 14.25
C GLU A 70 -15.50 -18.89 14.42
N TYR A 71 -14.17 -18.88 14.49
CA TYR A 71 -13.38 -20.06 14.81
C TYR A 71 -13.06 -20.13 16.30
N LYS A 72 -13.35 -21.27 16.94
CA LYS A 72 -12.84 -21.59 18.27
C LYS A 72 -11.39 -22.05 18.19
N VAL A 73 -10.46 -21.11 18.28
CA VAL A 73 -9.04 -21.43 18.44
C VAL A 73 -8.83 -22.05 19.83
N THR A 74 -8.49 -23.34 19.88
CA THR A 74 -8.12 -24.01 21.12
C THR A 74 -6.62 -23.76 21.37
N THR A 75 -6.30 -22.72 22.15
CA THR A 75 -4.92 -22.47 22.56
C THR A 75 -4.48 -23.52 23.59
N PHE A 76 -3.55 -24.39 23.22
CA PHE A 76 -2.86 -25.26 24.17
C PHE A 76 -1.80 -24.45 24.94
N HIS A 77 -2.21 -23.85 26.06
CA HIS A 77 -1.24 -23.32 27.02
C HIS A 77 -0.58 -24.48 27.79
N SER A 78 0.69 -24.75 27.50
CA SER A 78 1.60 -25.45 28.41
C SER A 78 1.73 -24.63 29.69
N SER A 79 0.95 -24.97 30.71
CA SER A 79 1.02 -24.34 32.03
C SER A 79 2.19 -24.92 32.83
N ASN A 80 3.30 -24.19 32.89
CA ASN A 80 4.27 -24.37 33.97
C ASN A 80 3.68 -23.77 35.25
N SER A 81 2.95 -24.58 36.01
CA SER A 81 2.44 -24.23 37.34
C SER A 81 3.61 -24.19 38.33
N SER A 82 3.96 -22.98 38.78
CA SER A 82 4.77 -22.79 39.98
C SER A 82 3.82 -22.56 41.16
N SER A 83 3.62 -23.61 41.97
CA SER A 83 2.82 -23.55 43.19
C SER A 83 3.70 -23.26 44.40
N THR A 84 3.48 -22.12 45.06
CA THR A 84 4.09 -21.83 46.36
C THR A 84 3.18 -22.35 47.47
N THR A 85 3.58 -23.44 48.12
CA THR A 85 2.85 -24.04 49.26
C THR A 85 3.38 -23.48 50.57
N SER A 86 2.52 -22.85 51.38
CA SER A 86 2.86 -22.41 52.75
C SER A 86 2.19 -23.33 53.77
N THR A 87 2.98 -24.14 54.48
CA THR A 87 2.50 -25.07 55.50
C THR A 87 2.75 -24.50 56.89
N THR A 88 1.69 -24.19 57.66
CA THR A 88 1.83 -23.80 59.07
C THR A 88 1.39 -24.97 59.96
N THR A 89 2.29 -25.47 60.79
CA THR A 89 2.02 -26.58 61.73
C THR A 89 1.90 -26.02 63.14
N THR A 90 0.73 -26.17 63.78
CA THR A 90 0.55 -25.85 65.20
C THR A 90 0.33 -27.13 65.99
N ASN A 91 1.19 -27.35 66.99
CA ASN A 91 1.15 -28.49 67.91
C ASN A 91 0.38 -28.07 69.17
N ASN A 92 -0.76 -28.70 69.42
CA ASN A 92 -1.36 -28.78 70.76
C ASN A 92 -1.73 -30.24 71.02
N GLY A 93 -1.41 -30.71 72.22
CA GLY A 93 -1.29 -32.13 72.58
C GLY A 93 -2.37 -33.06 72.01
N GLY A 94 -1.91 -34.11 71.32
CA GLY A 94 -2.66 -35.36 71.21
C GLY A 94 -3.79 -35.43 70.19
N LYS A 95 -3.67 -34.83 68.99
CA LYS A 95 -4.33 -35.27 67.73
C LYS A 95 -3.85 -34.40 66.56
N LYS A 96 -3.30 -35.02 65.51
CA LYS A 96 -2.82 -34.32 64.30
C LYS A 96 -3.98 -34.20 63.29
N SER A 97 -4.42 -32.99 62.98
CA SER A 97 -5.42 -32.69 61.95
C SER A 97 -4.80 -31.73 60.93
N THR A 98 -4.80 -32.11 59.65
CA THR A 98 -4.30 -31.26 58.54
C THR A 98 -5.51 -30.69 57.80
N THR A 99 -5.62 -29.37 57.72
CA THR A 99 -6.65 -28.67 56.94
C THR A 99 -5.97 -27.87 55.84
N THR A 100 -6.30 -28.18 54.57
CA THR A 100 -5.85 -27.45 53.39
C THR A 100 -6.96 -26.52 52.92
N SER A 101 -6.71 -25.22 52.88
CA SER A 101 -7.64 -24.21 52.33
C SER A 101 -7.07 -23.60 51.06
N THR A 102 -7.75 -23.79 49.93
CA THR A 102 -7.45 -23.14 48.65
C THR A 102 -8.43 -21.98 48.45
N THR A 103 -7.93 -20.75 48.47
CA THR A 103 -8.72 -19.54 48.15
C THR A 103 -8.45 -19.15 46.70
N SER A 104 -9.45 -19.28 45.82
CA SER A 104 -9.46 -18.68 44.49
C SER A 104 -10.28 -17.38 44.52
N LYS A 105 -9.68 -16.26 44.13
CA LYS A 105 -10.39 -15.00 43.89
C LYS A 105 -10.91 -15.00 42.45
N SER A 106 -12.23 -15.04 42.29
CA SER A 106 -12.96 -14.78 41.05
C SER A 106 -13.53 -13.36 41.13
N SER A 107 -13.24 -12.52 40.14
CA SER A 107 -13.89 -11.21 39.98
C SER A 107 -14.66 -11.21 38.66
N SER A 108 -15.98 -11.26 38.76
CA SER A 108 -16.96 -11.04 37.69
C SER A 108 -17.10 -9.55 37.39
N SER A 109 -16.98 -9.14 36.12
CA SER A 109 -17.40 -7.80 35.67
C SER A 109 -18.48 -7.91 34.58
N THR A 110 -19.59 -7.25 34.85
CA THR A 110 -20.86 -7.20 34.12
C THR A 110 -20.72 -6.49 32.76
N LYS A 111 -21.31 -7.07 31.72
CA LYS A 111 -21.46 -6.48 30.37
C LYS A 111 -22.43 -5.30 30.40
N GLN A 112 -22.06 -4.18 29.78
CA GLN A 112 -22.97 -3.08 29.43
C GLN A 112 -22.91 -2.89 27.91
N SER A 113 -24.00 -3.22 27.22
CA SER A 113 -24.19 -3.05 25.78
C SER A 113 -24.64 -1.62 25.49
N ALA A 114 -23.91 -0.89 24.65
CA ALA A 114 -24.36 0.37 24.06
C ALA A 114 -24.73 0.11 22.58
N VAL A 115 -26.01 0.32 22.26
CA VAL A 115 -26.57 0.21 20.92
C VAL A 115 -26.48 1.57 20.25
N TYR A 116 -25.70 1.69 19.18
CA TYR A 116 -25.68 2.87 18.32
C TYR A 116 -26.66 2.67 17.15
N LYS A 117 -27.72 3.49 17.09
CA LYS A 117 -28.61 3.59 15.94
C LYS A 117 -28.12 4.71 15.03
N SER A 118 -27.78 4.38 13.78
CA SER A 118 -27.54 5.36 12.72
C SER A 118 -28.85 5.62 11.96
N SER A 119 -29.31 6.87 11.97
CA SER A 119 -30.48 7.36 11.24
C SER A 119 -30.08 7.82 9.83
N LYS A 120 -30.65 7.19 8.80
CA LYS A 120 -30.61 7.65 7.41
C LYS A 120 -31.48 8.90 7.27
N GLY A 121 -30.87 10.03 6.91
CA GLY A 121 -31.55 11.25 6.48
C GLY A 121 -31.38 11.44 4.97
N SER A 122 -32.48 11.31 4.23
CA SER A 122 -32.58 11.63 2.80
C SER A 122 -32.93 13.12 2.67
N VAL A 123 -32.17 13.87 1.86
CA VAL A 123 -32.55 15.23 1.46
C VAL A 123 -32.58 15.28 -0.07
N VAL A 124 -33.80 15.33 -0.58
CA VAL A 124 -34.13 15.70 -1.96
C VAL A 124 -34.14 17.23 -2.05
N SER A 125 -33.52 17.80 -3.09
CA SER A 125 -33.77 19.18 -3.51
C SER A 125 -33.66 19.30 -5.03
N ASN A 126 -34.82 19.39 -5.68
CA ASN A 126 -34.98 19.90 -7.04
C ASN A 126 -34.81 21.43 -7.04
N GLY A 127 -33.96 21.96 -7.92
CA GLY A 127 -33.84 23.40 -8.15
C GLY A 127 -33.14 23.69 -9.48
N SER A 128 -33.91 24.16 -10.46
CA SER A 128 -33.46 24.69 -11.75
C SER A 128 -32.59 25.93 -11.58
N MET A 129 -31.52 26.10 -12.38
CA MET A 129 -30.90 27.41 -12.64
C MET A 129 -30.19 27.44 -14.00
N LEU A 130 -30.53 28.48 -14.76
CA LEU A 130 -29.94 28.93 -16.01
C LEU A 130 -28.52 29.48 -15.82
N GLY A 131 -27.67 29.22 -16.81
CA GLY A 131 -26.55 30.04 -17.30
C GLY A 131 -25.71 30.83 -16.28
N LEU A 132 -24.56 30.25 -15.90
CA LEU A 132 -23.39 31.01 -15.45
C LEU A 132 -22.14 30.48 -16.17
N VAL A 133 -21.48 31.39 -16.87
CA VAL A 133 -20.11 31.23 -17.40
C VAL A 133 -19.23 30.82 -16.23
N HIS A 134 -18.70 29.60 -16.27
CA HIS A 134 -17.81 29.12 -15.22
C HIS A 134 -16.46 29.84 -15.34
N GLU A 135 -16.18 30.73 -14.39
CA GLU A 135 -14.79 31.02 -14.02
C GLU A 135 -14.14 29.69 -13.60
N ARG A 136 -12.96 29.42 -14.17
CA ARG A 136 -12.14 28.23 -13.95
C ARG A 136 -11.79 28.15 -12.45
N ALA A 137 -12.39 27.21 -11.73
CA ALA A 137 -11.90 26.84 -10.41
C ALA A 137 -10.56 26.13 -10.61
N LEU A 138 -9.47 26.77 -10.15
CA LEU A 138 -8.16 26.14 -10.05
C LEU A 138 -8.29 24.94 -9.10
N GLU A 139 -7.72 23.81 -9.50
CA GLU A 139 -7.87 22.50 -8.86
C GLU A 139 -7.47 22.57 -7.36
N GLU A 140 -8.21 21.89 -6.48
CA GLU A 140 -7.95 21.89 -5.03
C GLU A 140 -6.51 21.39 -4.72
N THR A 141 -5.76 22.16 -3.93
CA THR A 141 -4.43 21.78 -3.44
C THR A 141 -4.46 20.40 -2.78
N THR A 142 -3.60 19.47 -3.20
CA THR A 142 -3.51 18.17 -2.53
C THR A 142 -2.88 18.29 -1.15
N SER A 143 -3.45 17.56 -0.19
CA SER A 143 -2.87 17.38 1.14
C SER A 143 -1.72 16.36 1.16
N ASP A 144 -1.31 15.83 0.00
CA ASP A 144 -0.47 14.64 -0.10
C ASP A 144 0.97 14.85 0.37
N ILE A 145 1.54 16.02 0.10
CA ILE A 145 2.82 16.41 0.70
C ILE A 145 2.68 16.40 2.21
N GLN A 146 1.64 17.05 2.76
CA GLN A 146 1.42 17.12 4.21
C GLN A 146 1.14 15.72 4.81
N LYS A 147 0.51 14.80 4.07
CA LYS A 147 0.33 13.40 4.49
C LYS A 147 1.67 12.69 4.67
N LEU A 148 2.55 12.81 3.68
CA LEU A 148 3.90 12.23 3.73
C LEU A 148 4.72 12.89 4.85
N GLU A 149 4.73 14.22 4.94
CA GLU A 149 5.45 14.95 5.99
C GLU A 149 4.95 14.58 7.39
N SER A 150 3.64 14.45 7.57
CA SER A 150 3.04 14.00 8.83
C SER A 150 3.43 12.56 9.18
N HIS A 151 3.55 11.69 8.19
CA HIS A 151 3.96 10.30 8.39
C HIS A 151 5.43 10.19 8.78
N PHE A 152 6.32 10.88 8.06
CA PHE A 152 7.76 10.85 8.31
C PHE A 152 8.21 11.80 9.43
N GLY A 153 7.33 12.69 9.90
CA GLY A 153 7.61 13.66 10.96
C GLY A 153 8.61 14.74 10.56
N THR A 154 8.79 14.98 9.25
CA THR A 154 9.74 15.96 8.70
C THR A 154 9.28 16.44 7.34
N SER A 155 9.68 17.66 6.98
CA SER A 155 9.40 18.22 5.67
C SER A 155 10.10 17.47 4.53
N LEU A 156 9.42 17.38 3.39
CA LEU A 156 10.02 16.84 2.17
C LEU A 156 11.02 17.84 1.59
N GLU A 157 12.06 17.31 0.95
CA GLU A 157 12.96 18.09 0.11
C GLU A 157 12.26 18.30 -1.23
N LEU A 158 12.20 19.54 -1.68
CA LEU A 158 11.51 19.95 -2.89
C LEU A 158 12.48 20.52 -3.93
N ASN A 159 13.70 20.85 -3.53
CA ASN A 159 14.71 21.38 -4.43
C ASN A 159 15.32 20.25 -5.27
N VAL A 160 15.14 20.31 -6.58
CA VAL A 160 15.60 19.24 -7.49
C VAL A 160 17.11 19.00 -7.42
N ASN A 161 17.90 20.02 -7.02
CA ASN A 161 19.35 19.88 -6.87
C ASN A 161 19.78 19.16 -5.59
N ASN A 162 18.89 19.07 -4.60
CA ASN A 162 19.13 18.38 -3.33
C ASN A 162 18.54 16.97 -3.31
N LEU A 163 17.64 16.66 -4.24
CA LEU A 163 17.06 15.34 -4.39
C LEU A 163 18.09 14.36 -4.98
N ALA A 164 18.11 13.14 -4.45
CA ALA A 164 18.91 12.09 -5.06
C ALA A 164 18.40 11.83 -6.49
N SER A 165 19.32 11.68 -7.45
CA SER A 165 18.95 11.32 -8.82
C SER A 165 18.68 9.82 -8.98
N ASN A 166 19.06 9.02 -7.99
CA ASN A 166 18.85 7.58 -7.98
C ASN A 166 18.85 7.08 -6.54
N ALA A 167 17.97 6.12 -6.25
CA ALA A 167 17.98 5.38 -5.00
C ALA A 167 17.35 4.01 -5.20
N ALA A 168 17.80 3.05 -4.40
CA ALA A 168 17.18 1.75 -4.26
C ALA A 168 16.90 1.51 -2.78
N TYR A 169 15.75 0.90 -2.47
CA TYR A 169 15.44 0.48 -1.13
C TYR A 169 16.48 -0.55 -0.66
N TYR A 170 16.95 -0.42 0.58
CA TYR A 170 18.08 -1.20 1.08
C TYR A 170 17.87 -2.73 1.09
N VAL A 171 16.61 -3.17 1.01
CA VAL A 171 16.24 -4.57 0.78
C VAL A 171 15.38 -4.63 -0.47
N MET A 172 15.75 -5.47 -1.42
CA MET A 172 14.88 -5.76 -2.56
C MET A 172 13.60 -6.45 -2.05
N PRO A 173 12.39 -5.92 -2.34
CA PRO A 173 11.15 -6.62 -2.00
C PRO A 173 11.15 -8.02 -2.61
N TRP A 174 10.53 -9.00 -1.95
CA TRP A 174 10.52 -10.36 -2.48
C TRP A 174 9.39 -10.54 -3.51
N PRO A 175 9.68 -11.16 -4.68
CA PRO A 175 8.65 -11.46 -5.66
C PRO A 175 7.79 -12.66 -5.18
N SER A 176 6.50 -12.64 -5.55
CA SER A 176 5.53 -13.69 -5.22
C SER A 176 4.33 -13.62 -6.16
N SER A 177 3.23 -14.30 -5.85
CA SER A 177 1.98 -14.20 -6.61
C SER A 177 1.07 -13.13 -6.02
N TYR A 178 0.21 -12.57 -6.86
CA TYR A 178 -0.97 -11.82 -6.42
C TYR A 178 -2.13 -12.73 -5.97
N TRP A 179 -1.92 -14.05 -5.97
CA TRP A 179 -2.88 -15.08 -5.51
C TRP A 179 -4.26 -14.88 -6.11
N ALA A 180 -4.34 -15.09 -7.42
CA ALA A 180 -5.49 -14.74 -8.24
C ALA A 180 -6.80 -15.38 -7.73
N ILE A 181 -7.87 -14.59 -7.70
CA ILE A 181 -9.20 -15.02 -7.27
C ILE A 181 -9.70 -16.16 -8.16
N TYR A 182 -9.43 -16.10 -9.47
CA TYR A 182 -9.87 -17.12 -10.43
C TYR A 182 -9.19 -18.49 -10.21
N LEU A 183 -8.08 -18.55 -9.47
CA LEU A 183 -7.38 -19.76 -9.04
C LEU A 183 -7.77 -20.22 -7.64
N ASP A 184 -8.78 -19.59 -7.04
CA ASP A 184 -9.22 -19.81 -5.66
C ASP A 184 -8.25 -19.28 -4.58
N GLY A 185 -7.54 -18.19 -4.88
CA GLY A 185 -6.66 -17.52 -3.92
C GLY A 185 -5.52 -18.41 -3.45
N ILE A 186 -5.28 -18.45 -2.13
CA ILE A 186 -4.22 -19.30 -1.55
C ILE A 186 -4.59 -20.78 -1.43
N ASN A 187 -5.81 -21.18 -1.83
CA ASN A 187 -6.16 -22.58 -2.05
C ASN A 187 -5.52 -23.15 -3.32
N TYR A 188 -4.93 -22.31 -4.17
CA TYR A 188 -4.25 -22.77 -5.37
C TYR A 188 -3.06 -23.67 -5.01
N ARG A 189 -3.07 -24.91 -5.54
CA ARG A 189 -1.97 -25.87 -5.40
C ARG A 189 -0.83 -25.53 -6.36
N TRP A 190 -0.08 -24.49 -6.02
CA TRP A 190 0.94 -23.85 -6.86
C TRP A 190 2.09 -24.76 -7.29
N LYS A 191 2.44 -25.77 -6.48
CA LYS A 191 3.58 -26.67 -6.76
C LYS A 191 3.21 -27.79 -7.72
N SER A 192 2.10 -28.47 -7.48
CA SER A 192 1.51 -29.49 -8.35
C SER A 192 0.09 -29.82 -7.88
N ALA A 193 -0.72 -30.43 -8.73
CA ALA A 193 -2.10 -30.81 -8.39
C ALA A 193 -2.22 -31.78 -7.19
N SER A 194 -1.15 -32.53 -6.89
CA SER A 194 -1.11 -33.51 -5.80
C SER A 194 -0.52 -32.97 -4.50
N GLU A 195 0.16 -31.83 -4.53
CA GLU A 195 0.73 -31.21 -3.33
C GLU A 195 -0.33 -30.33 -2.67
N PRO A 196 -0.56 -30.45 -1.34
CA PRO A 196 -1.52 -29.61 -0.65
C PRO A 196 -1.20 -28.13 -0.82
N SER A 197 -2.25 -27.31 -0.94
CA SER A 197 -2.18 -25.85 -0.97
C SER A 197 -1.66 -25.28 0.35
N ALA A 198 -1.32 -24.00 0.34
CA ALA A 198 -0.87 -23.31 1.56
C ALA A 198 -1.96 -23.34 2.65
N THR A 199 -3.23 -23.20 2.27
CA THR A 199 -4.39 -23.31 3.17
C THR A 199 -4.51 -24.71 3.79
N GLU A 200 -4.45 -25.77 2.99
CA GLU A 200 -4.54 -27.16 3.47
C GLU A 200 -3.41 -27.48 4.45
N LYS A 201 -2.19 -27.01 4.13
CA LYS A 201 -1.02 -27.16 5.00
C LYS A 201 -1.21 -26.44 6.33
N TYR A 202 -1.66 -25.19 6.31
CA TYR A 202 -1.93 -24.42 7.52
C TYR A 202 -2.99 -25.12 8.38
N ALA A 203 -4.13 -25.48 7.80
CA ALA A 203 -5.19 -26.16 8.53
C ALA A 203 -4.68 -27.44 9.22
N SER A 204 -3.97 -28.28 8.47
CA SER A 204 -3.42 -29.55 8.97
C SER A 204 -2.42 -29.33 10.10
N ALA A 205 -1.50 -28.37 9.97
CA ALA A 205 -0.44 -28.14 10.94
C ALA A 205 -0.95 -27.50 12.25
N PHE A 206 -2.05 -26.74 12.19
CA PHE A 206 -2.63 -26.04 13.34
C PHE A 206 -3.92 -26.69 13.87
N GLY A 207 -4.27 -27.89 13.39
CA GLY A 207 -5.40 -28.67 13.90
C GLY A 207 -6.77 -28.07 13.56
N LEU A 208 -6.87 -27.40 12.41
CA LEU A 208 -8.11 -26.90 11.83
C LEU A 208 -8.63 -27.90 10.79
N ASP A 209 -9.92 -27.80 10.45
CA ASP A 209 -10.51 -28.55 9.36
C ASP A 209 -10.10 -27.94 8.00
N PRO A 210 -9.34 -28.66 7.14
CA PRO A 210 -8.89 -28.14 5.86
C PRO A 210 -10.03 -27.70 4.95
N ASP A 211 -11.11 -28.48 4.87
CA ASP A 211 -12.23 -28.18 3.98
C ASP A 211 -12.95 -26.90 4.41
N ALA A 212 -13.15 -26.73 5.73
CA ALA A 212 -13.74 -25.52 6.29
C ALA A 212 -12.86 -24.29 6.05
N LEU A 213 -11.55 -24.39 6.27
CA LEU A 213 -10.64 -23.26 6.07
C LEU A 213 -10.57 -22.88 4.59
N MET A 214 -10.45 -23.86 3.68
CA MET A 214 -10.46 -23.61 2.24
C MET A 214 -11.77 -22.97 1.78
N ALA A 215 -12.92 -23.41 2.30
CA ALA A 215 -14.20 -22.77 1.99
C ALA A 215 -14.24 -21.32 2.47
N SER A 216 -13.67 -21.02 3.64
CA SER A 216 -13.59 -19.67 4.17
C SER A 216 -12.68 -18.76 3.35
N VAL A 217 -11.50 -19.25 2.96
CA VAL A 217 -10.58 -18.55 2.04
C VAL A 217 -11.28 -18.29 0.72
N SER A 218 -11.95 -19.30 0.14
CA SER A 218 -12.65 -19.14 -1.14
C SER A 218 -13.73 -18.06 -1.09
N LYS A 219 -14.51 -18.00 0.00
CA LYS A 219 -15.51 -16.95 0.23
C LYS A 219 -14.92 -15.56 0.44
N SER A 220 -13.66 -15.47 0.87
CA SER A 220 -12.98 -14.20 1.15
C SER A 220 -12.22 -13.68 -0.08
N THR A 221 -11.27 -14.47 -0.57
CA THR A 221 -10.27 -14.07 -1.58
C THR A 221 -10.20 -15.06 -2.76
N GLY A 222 -11.13 -16.02 -2.85
CA GLY A 222 -11.17 -17.02 -3.92
C GLY A 222 -12.46 -17.02 -4.72
N VAL A 223 -12.77 -18.14 -5.38
CA VAL A 223 -13.82 -18.24 -6.40
C VAL A 223 -15.21 -17.90 -5.84
N GLU A 224 -15.51 -18.29 -4.60
CA GLU A 224 -16.83 -18.11 -3.99
C GLU A 224 -17.10 -16.67 -3.55
N SER A 225 -16.07 -15.84 -3.37
CA SER A 225 -16.26 -14.40 -3.10
C SER A 225 -17.00 -13.70 -4.24
N MET A 226 -16.94 -14.26 -5.44
CA MET A 226 -17.56 -13.73 -6.66
C MET A 226 -18.96 -14.30 -6.93
N ALA A 227 -19.46 -15.22 -6.09
CA ALA A 227 -20.70 -15.94 -6.36
C ALA A 227 -21.94 -15.03 -6.49
N ALA A 228 -21.96 -13.91 -5.76
CA ALA A 228 -23.09 -12.97 -5.76
C ALA A 228 -23.06 -11.97 -6.93
N SER A 229 -21.88 -11.64 -7.44
CA SER A 229 -21.67 -10.57 -8.43
C SER A 229 -21.32 -11.08 -9.83
N SER A 230 -20.89 -12.34 -9.97
CA SER A 230 -20.45 -12.91 -11.25
C SER A 230 -21.45 -13.87 -11.88
N THR A 231 -21.41 -13.92 -13.21
CA THR A 231 -22.21 -14.87 -14.00
C THR A 231 -21.68 -16.29 -13.80
N SER A 232 -22.56 -17.24 -13.50
CA SER A 232 -22.15 -18.65 -13.38
C SER A 232 -21.80 -19.27 -14.73
N CYS A 233 -20.88 -20.23 -14.75
CA CYS A 233 -20.37 -20.86 -15.97
C CYS A 233 -20.06 -22.35 -15.78
N TRP A 234 -19.91 -23.06 -16.90
CA TRP A 234 -19.42 -24.44 -17.01
C TRP A 234 -18.19 -24.59 -17.90
N THR A 235 -17.87 -23.58 -18.71
CA THR A 235 -16.68 -23.52 -19.58
C THR A 235 -16.27 -22.06 -19.81
N ASN A 236 -15.05 -21.84 -20.30
CA ASN A 236 -14.61 -20.50 -20.68
C ASN A 236 -15.48 -19.86 -21.78
N TRP A 237 -16.20 -20.67 -22.57
CA TRP A 237 -17.12 -20.15 -23.59
C TRP A 237 -18.28 -19.37 -23.00
N ASP A 238 -18.74 -19.72 -21.80
CA ASP A 238 -19.82 -19.01 -21.12
C ASP A 238 -19.41 -17.59 -20.71
N CYS A 239 -18.10 -17.32 -20.62
CA CYS A 239 -17.54 -16.04 -20.20
C CYS A 239 -17.07 -15.17 -21.37
N ALA A 240 -16.91 -15.74 -22.56
CA ALA A 240 -16.29 -15.07 -23.71
C ALA A 240 -17.03 -13.78 -24.14
N SER A 241 -18.34 -13.71 -23.95
CA SER A 241 -19.16 -12.54 -24.31
C SER A 241 -18.93 -11.32 -23.42
N LYS A 242 -18.24 -11.47 -22.27
CA LYS A 242 -17.94 -10.36 -21.36
C LYS A 242 -16.86 -9.43 -21.90
N GLY A 243 -15.88 -9.97 -22.63
CA GLY A 243 -14.80 -9.17 -23.22
C GLY A 243 -13.86 -8.48 -22.21
N ASP A 244 -13.86 -8.92 -20.95
CA ASP A 244 -13.12 -8.33 -19.83
C ASP A 244 -11.99 -9.24 -19.30
N GLY A 245 -11.59 -10.24 -20.09
CA GLY A 245 -10.60 -11.24 -19.69
C GLY A 245 -11.13 -12.32 -18.73
N SER A 246 -12.44 -12.37 -18.45
CA SER A 246 -13.02 -13.39 -17.57
C SER A 246 -12.82 -14.82 -18.08
N VAL A 247 -12.44 -15.70 -17.15
CA VAL A 247 -12.42 -17.16 -17.36
C VAL A 247 -13.43 -17.85 -16.44
N CYS A 248 -13.79 -19.08 -16.78
CA CYS A 248 -14.69 -19.86 -15.93
C CYS A 248 -13.93 -20.49 -14.75
N ALA A 249 -13.79 -19.70 -13.69
CA ALA A 249 -13.08 -20.04 -12.46
C ALA A 249 -13.88 -21.03 -11.61
N ARG A 250 -13.22 -22.09 -11.14
CA ARG A 250 -13.83 -23.17 -10.37
C ARG A 250 -12.94 -23.55 -9.20
N ARG A 251 -13.58 -23.89 -8.09
CA ARG A 251 -12.91 -24.60 -6.99
C ARG A 251 -12.53 -26.01 -7.45
N ASP A 252 -11.48 -26.55 -6.84
CA ASP A 252 -11.08 -27.94 -7.11
C ASP A 252 -12.25 -28.90 -6.81
N GLY A 253 -12.48 -29.85 -7.71
CA GLY A 253 -13.60 -30.79 -7.63
C GLY A 253 -14.97 -30.25 -8.08
N GLU A 254 -15.15 -28.95 -8.30
CA GLU A 254 -16.44 -28.38 -8.67
C GLU A 254 -16.66 -28.32 -10.20
N ALA A 255 -17.85 -28.75 -10.62
CA ALA A 255 -18.22 -28.76 -12.05
C ALA A 255 -18.65 -27.38 -12.57
N ARG A 256 -19.22 -26.56 -11.69
CA ARG A 256 -19.74 -25.21 -11.98
C ARG A 256 -18.86 -24.17 -11.33
N GLY A 257 -18.71 -23.02 -11.99
CA GLY A 257 -17.91 -21.91 -11.52
C GLY A 257 -18.55 -20.57 -11.80
N TYR A 258 -17.72 -19.52 -11.77
CA TYR A 258 -18.11 -18.15 -12.07
C TYR A 258 -17.15 -17.52 -13.08
N CYS A 259 -17.67 -16.64 -13.93
CA CYS A 259 -16.85 -15.84 -14.82
C CYS A 259 -16.14 -14.76 -14.00
N ILE A 260 -14.83 -14.91 -13.81
CA ILE A 260 -14.00 -14.03 -12.98
C ILE A 260 -12.86 -13.46 -13.85
N PRO A 261 -12.67 -12.13 -13.90
CA PRO A 261 -11.51 -11.51 -14.54
C PRO A 261 -10.21 -12.05 -13.96
N THR A 262 -9.25 -12.38 -14.82
CA THR A 262 -8.01 -13.04 -14.36
C THR A 262 -7.11 -12.14 -13.53
N TRP A 263 -7.22 -10.81 -13.67
CA TRP A 263 -6.38 -9.86 -12.94
C TRP A 263 -6.78 -9.70 -11.46
N TYR A 264 -7.98 -10.15 -11.07
CA TYR A 264 -8.43 -10.06 -9.69
C TYR A 264 -7.53 -10.88 -8.76
N GLY A 265 -7.04 -10.25 -7.70
CA GLY A 265 -6.32 -10.92 -6.62
C GLY A 265 -5.97 -9.96 -5.48
N ILE A 266 -5.01 -10.38 -4.67
CA ILE A 266 -4.57 -9.69 -3.46
C ILE A 266 -3.17 -9.06 -3.65
N CYS A 267 -2.91 -8.46 -4.82
CA CYS A 267 -1.67 -7.71 -5.08
C CYS A 267 -1.47 -6.58 -4.06
N HIS A 268 -2.55 -5.93 -3.62
CA HIS A 268 -2.56 -4.91 -2.56
C HIS A 268 -2.13 -5.44 -1.19
N ALA A 269 -2.15 -6.75 -0.97
CA ALA A 269 -1.72 -7.39 0.26
C ALA A 269 -0.31 -7.99 0.15
N TRP A 270 0.02 -8.60 -0.99
CA TRP A 270 1.37 -9.07 -1.26
C TRP A 270 2.38 -7.90 -1.27
N ALA A 271 2.09 -6.80 -1.97
CA ALA A 271 3.01 -5.68 -2.09
C ALA A 271 3.49 -5.14 -0.72
N PRO A 272 2.63 -4.77 0.25
CA PRO A 272 3.10 -4.32 1.57
C PRO A 272 3.75 -5.44 2.39
N ALA A 273 3.34 -6.71 2.24
CA ALA A 273 4.03 -7.83 2.88
C ALA A 273 5.47 -7.95 2.36
N ALA A 274 5.69 -7.76 1.06
CA ALA A 274 7.01 -7.75 0.44
C ALA A 274 7.92 -6.62 0.90
N LEU A 275 7.33 -5.49 1.33
CA LEU A 275 8.07 -4.36 1.88
C LEU A 275 8.40 -4.53 3.37
N LEU A 276 7.44 -5.03 4.14
CA LEU A 276 7.52 -5.02 5.61
C LEU A 276 8.05 -6.31 6.21
N GLU A 277 7.93 -7.44 5.52
CA GLU A 277 8.32 -8.75 6.01
C GLU A 277 9.63 -9.23 5.36
N PRO A 278 10.54 -9.89 6.11
CA PRO A 278 11.67 -10.58 5.52
C PRO A 278 11.17 -11.69 4.58
N GLU A 279 11.98 -12.03 3.59
CA GLU A 279 11.66 -13.17 2.73
C GLU A 279 11.83 -14.50 3.48
N PRO A 280 10.89 -15.47 3.35
CA PRO A 280 11.15 -16.84 3.77
C PRO A 280 12.21 -17.48 2.86
N ASN A 281 13.27 -18.05 3.44
CA ASN A 281 14.42 -18.57 2.67
C ASN A 281 14.40 -20.08 2.49
N CYS A 282 13.94 -20.82 3.50
CA CYS A 282 14.00 -22.27 3.59
C CYS A 282 12.64 -22.88 3.94
N ALA A 283 12.46 -24.15 3.60
CA ALA A 283 11.30 -24.92 4.04
C ALA A 283 11.30 -25.10 5.56
N VAL A 284 10.10 -25.15 6.16
CA VAL A 284 9.88 -25.31 7.59
C VAL A 284 8.98 -26.51 7.84
N ASP A 285 9.47 -27.44 8.66
CA ASP A 285 8.65 -28.53 9.17
C ASP A 285 7.98 -28.11 10.47
N TYR A 286 6.65 -28.16 10.51
CA TYR A 286 5.87 -27.85 11.69
C TYR A 286 4.70 -28.83 11.82
N ASN A 287 4.62 -29.52 12.97
CA ASN A 287 3.58 -30.51 13.26
C ASN A 287 3.35 -31.56 12.17
N GLY A 288 4.44 -32.02 11.53
CA GLY A 288 4.38 -33.05 10.48
C GLY A 288 4.02 -32.54 9.09
N VAL A 289 3.93 -31.22 8.90
CA VAL A 289 3.68 -30.57 7.62
C VAL A 289 4.88 -29.73 7.21
N THR A 290 5.32 -29.88 5.96
CA THR A 290 6.39 -29.07 5.38
C THR A 290 5.82 -27.86 4.63
N PHE A 291 6.12 -26.67 5.12
CA PHE A 291 5.84 -25.40 4.46
C PHE A 291 7.04 -24.98 3.63
N GLN A 292 6.86 -24.84 2.33
CA GLN A 292 7.86 -24.22 1.45
C GLN A 292 7.82 -22.70 1.61
N PRO A 293 8.89 -21.98 1.25
CA PRO A 293 8.88 -20.51 1.21
C PRO A 293 7.68 -19.92 0.47
N MET A 294 7.29 -20.49 -0.67
CA MET A 294 6.12 -20.02 -1.42
C MET A 294 4.79 -20.23 -0.67
N ASP A 295 4.67 -21.29 0.15
CA ASP A 295 3.48 -21.48 1.02
C ASP A 295 3.39 -20.36 2.06
N ILE A 296 4.54 -19.98 2.65
CA ILE A 296 4.60 -18.93 3.67
C ILE A 296 4.32 -17.56 3.04
N LYS A 297 4.81 -17.31 1.82
CA LYS A 297 4.45 -16.12 1.02
C LYS A 297 2.94 -16.06 0.76
N ALA A 298 2.29 -17.19 0.53
CA ALA A 298 0.82 -17.25 0.39
C ALA A 298 0.12 -16.83 1.68
N LEU A 299 0.46 -17.50 2.79
CA LEU A 299 -0.18 -17.28 4.08
C LEU A 299 0.00 -15.86 4.59
N ILE A 300 1.19 -15.27 4.41
CA ILE A 300 1.43 -13.90 4.85
C ILE A 300 0.68 -12.88 4.00
N SER A 301 0.57 -13.09 2.68
CA SER A 301 -0.25 -12.22 1.82
C SER A 301 -1.72 -12.26 2.20
N GLU A 302 -2.29 -13.45 2.46
CA GLU A 302 -3.67 -13.59 2.93
C GLU A 302 -3.89 -12.93 4.31
N VAL A 303 -2.90 -13.00 5.20
CA VAL A 303 -2.95 -12.27 6.48
C VAL A 303 -2.98 -10.76 6.26
N TYR A 304 -2.18 -10.26 5.33
CA TYR A 304 -2.15 -8.82 5.03
C TYR A 304 -3.47 -8.34 4.42
N ASP A 305 -4.14 -9.17 3.59
CA ASP A 305 -5.47 -8.86 3.05
C ASP A 305 -6.52 -8.77 4.17
N GLY A 306 -6.54 -9.76 5.06
CA GLY A 306 -7.42 -9.78 6.23
C GLY A 306 -7.04 -8.82 7.34
N SER A 307 -5.98 -8.01 7.16
CA SER A 307 -5.53 -7.02 8.13
C SER A 307 -5.97 -5.64 7.69
N SER A 308 -6.77 -4.95 8.51
CA SER A 308 -7.16 -3.56 8.29
C SER A 308 -5.97 -2.60 8.46
N LEU A 309 -4.99 -2.68 7.55
CA LEU A 309 -3.71 -1.96 7.62
C LEU A 309 -3.91 -0.48 7.40
N ALA A 310 -3.44 0.32 8.35
CA ALA A 310 -3.40 1.77 8.19
C ALA A 310 -2.40 2.16 7.09
N THR A 311 -2.84 2.95 6.12
CA THR A 311 -1.99 3.43 5.02
C THR A 311 -1.79 4.94 5.04
N VAL A 312 -0.77 5.38 4.31
CA VAL A 312 -0.66 6.74 3.79
C VAL A 312 -0.94 6.64 2.29
N PHE A 313 -2.12 7.10 1.86
CA PHE A 313 -2.54 7.02 0.46
C PHE A 313 -2.48 8.39 -0.22
N THR A 314 -1.89 8.43 -1.41
CA THR A 314 -1.65 9.62 -2.23
C THR A 314 -2.02 9.36 -3.70
N GLY A 315 -2.64 10.34 -4.35
CA GLY A 315 -3.30 10.16 -5.65
C GLY A 315 -4.74 9.64 -5.55
N ALA A 316 -5.32 9.30 -6.69
CA ALA A 316 -6.68 8.80 -6.81
C ALA A 316 -6.71 7.55 -7.70
N ARG A 317 -7.80 6.80 -7.60
CA ARG A 317 -8.09 5.70 -8.53
C ARG A 317 -9.12 6.18 -9.53
N PHE A 318 -8.85 5.94 -10.80
CA PHE A 318 -9.84 6.05 -11.85
C PHE A 318 -10.81 4.85 -11.81
N TYR A 319 -12.12 5.13 -11.74
CA TYR A 319 -13.18 4.10 -11.76
C TYR A 319 -13.93 4.04 -13.09
N GLY A 320 -13.47 4.77 -14.12
CA GLY A 320 -14.06 4.78 -15.44
C GLY A 320 -13.53 3.67 -16.37
N PRO A 321 -14.10 3.53 -17.57
CA PRO A 321 -13.61 2.59 -18.58
C PRO A 321 -12.31 3.10 -19.24
N ASP A 322 -11.47 2.19 -19.73
CA ASP A 322 -10.18 2.52 -20.38
C ASP A 322 -10.31 3.37 -21.66
N SER A 323 -11.51 3.39 -22.26
CA SER A 323 -11.79 4.02 -23.55
C SER A 323 -13.00 4.94 -23.49
N GLY A 324 -13.00 5.97 -24.35
CA GLY A 324 -14.12 6.90 -24.50
C GLY A 324 -13.95 8.24 -23.78
N ASP A 325 -12.83 8.48 -23.11
CA ASP A 325 -12.54 9.78 -22.49
C ASP A 325 -12.13 10.84 -23.51
N SER A 326 -12.55 12.08 -23.24
CA SER A 326 -12.09 13.25 -23.98
C SER A 326 -10.78 13.77 -23.40
N THR A 327 -9.91 14.27 -24.27
CA THR A 327 -8.74 15.05 -23.88
C THR A 327 -8.99 16.54 -24.08
N ASP A 328 -8.27 17.37 -23.32
CA ASP A 328 -8.19 18.81 -23.57
C ASP A 328 -7.35 19.10 -24.84
N GLU A 329 -7.22 20.38 -25.18
CA GLU A 329 -6.46 20.83 -26.35
C GLU A 329 -4.96 20.49 -26.29
N TYR A 330 -4.45 20.06 -25.13
CA TYR A 330 -3.05 19.70 -24.89
C TYR A 330 -2.84 18.18 -24.77
N GLY A 331 -3.90 17.38 -24.97
CA GLY A 331 -3.83 15.91 -24.90
C GLY A 331 -4.03 15.34 -23.50
N ARG A 332 -4.27 16.17 -22.48
CA ARG A 332 -4.50 15.69 -21.10
C ARG A 332 -5.93 15.19 -20.97
N TYR A 333 -6.15 14.11 -20.20
CA TYR A 333 -7.51 13.65 -19.93
C TYR A 333 -8.36 14.76 -19.31
N SER A 334 -9.62 14.87 -19.74
CA SER A 334 -10.55 15.88 -19.22
C SER A 334 -10.97 15.55 -17.78
N ASP A 335 -11.04 14.27 -17.44
CA ASP A 335 -11.26 13.80 -16.06
C ASP A 335 -9.98 14.00 -15.24
N SER A 336 -10.08 14.76 -14.14
CA SER A 336 -8.96 15.00 -13.22
C SER A 336 -8.50 13.72 -12.53
N SER A 337 -9.40 12.76 -12.30
CA SER A 337 -9.09 11.43 -11.76
C SER A 337 -8.49 10.47 -12.79
N ARG A 338 -8.05 10.99 -13.94
CA ARG A 338 -7.18 10.28 -14.89
C ARG A 338 -5.92 11.09 -15.22
N ARG A 339 -5.86 12.34 -14.74
CA ARG A 339 -4.62 13.12 -14.60
C ARG A 339 -3.86 12.76 -13.31
N ASP A 340 -4.51 11.96 -12.45
CA ASP A 340 -4.10 11.25 -11.24
C ASP A 340 -2.84 11.69 -10.55
N ILE A 341 -1.80 10.89 -10.33
CA ILE A 341 -0.64 11.38 -9.58
C ILE A 341 0.21 12.31 -10.45
N GLY A 342 0.34 13.57 -10.05
CA GLY A 342 1.11 14.55 -10.81
C GLY A 342 2.60 14.18 -10.82
N PRO A 343 3.32 14.35 -11.94
CA PRO A 343 4.70 13.88 -12.05
C PRO A 343 5.66 14.62 -11.13
N GLY A 344 5.40 15.90 -10.84
CA GLY A 344 6.16 16.63 -9.83
C GLY A 344 6.04 16.01 -8.44
N PHE A 345 4.83 15.56 -8.07
CA PHE A 345 4.62 14.87 -6.79
C PHE A 345 5.28 13.48 -6.81
N MET A 346 5.09 12.69 -7.88
CA MET A 346 5.75 11.39 -8.01
C MET A 346 7.27 11.52 -7.85
N HIS A 347 7.89 12.49 -8.51
CA HIS A 347 9.33 12.73 -8.43
C HIS A 347 9.77 13.04 -7.00
N VAL A 348 9.11 13.99 -6.34
CA VAL A 348 9.39 14.38 -4.94
C VAL A 348 9.16 13.19 -4.00
N ALA A 349 8.04 12.49 -4.12
CA ALA A 349 7.68 11.37 -3.26
C ALA A 349 8.72 10.24 -3.35
N LEU A 350 9.05 9.77 -4.55
CA LEU A 350 10.03 8.69 -4.73
C LEU A 350 11.43 9.10 -4.22
N ALA A 351 11.87 10.32 -4.53
CA ALA A 351 13.18 10.79 -4.13
C ALA A 351 13.32 10.96 -2.61
N ASN A 352 12.25 11.36 -1.94
CA ASN A 352 12.23 11.46 -0.48
C ASN A 352 12.08 10.09 0.18
N ILE A 353 11.08 9.30 -0.21
CA ILE A 353 10.76 8.01 0.42
C ILE A 353 11.95 7.05 0.29
N ILE A 354 12.43 6.84 -0.93
CA ILE A 354 13.48 5.86 -1.21
C ILE A 354 14.85 6.48 -0.92
N GLY A 355 15.10 7.70 -1.39
CA GLY A 355 16.41 8.34 -1.31
C GLY A 355 16.77 8.93 0.06
N ARG A 356 15.82 9.55 0.78
CA ARG A 356 16.11 10.24 2.06
C ARG A 356 15.68 9.44 3.27
N PHE A 357 14.50 8.81 3.23
CA PHE A 357 13.94 8.11 4.38
C PHE A 357 14.30 6.62 4.42
N ASN A 358 14.94 6.11 3.37
CA ASN A 358 15.30 4.70 3.23
C ASN A 358 14.07 3.80 3.52
N ALA A 359 12.93 4.20 2.97
CA ALA A 359 11.66 3.50 2.99
C ALA A 359 11.29 3.06 1.55
N SER A 360 10.24 2.26 1.42
CA SER A 360 9.67 1.89 0.12
C SER A 360 8.18 2.23 0.09
N VAL A 361 7.59 2.15 -1.10
CA VAL A 361 6.23 2.55 -1.43
C VAL A 361 5.62 1.51 -2.36
N VAL A 362 4.30 1.37 -2.30
CA VAL A 362 3.52 0.60 -3.28
C VAL A 362 2.97 1.58 -4.31
N MET A 363 3.01 1.19 -5.58
CA MET A 363 2.54 2.02 -6.69
C MET A 363 1.63 1.18 -7.60
N ASP A 364 0.56 1.80 -8.11
CA ASP A 364 -0.16 1.25 -9.25
C ASP A 364 0.66 1.50 -10.52
N VAL A 365 1.10 0.44 -11.19
CA VAL A 365 1.98 0.56 -12.36
C VAL A 365 1.21 0.57 -13.68
N THR A 366 -0.11 0.43 -13.63
CA THR A 366 -1.02 0.50 -14.77
C THR A 366 -1.84 1.79 -14.72
N ALA A 367 -2.16 2.35 -15.90
CA ALA A 367 -2.92 3.59 -16.07
C ALA A 367 -4.39 3.32 -16.48
N GLY A 368 -4.87 2.11 -16.20
CA GLY A 368 -6.13 1.57 -16.72
C GLY A 368 -7.09 1.14 -15.62
N ALA A 369 -8.17 0.47 -16.03
CA ALA A 369 -9.23 -0.03 -15.17
C ALA A 369 -8.73 -1.08 -14.14
N GLU A 370 -7.73 -1.85 -14.53
CA GLU A 370 -7.07 -2.82 -13.67
C GLU A 370 -6.15 -2.12 -12.68
N VAL A 371 -6.17 -2.58 -11.43
CA VAL A 371 -5.28 -2.07 -10.38
C VAL A 371 -4.17 -3.08 -10.11
N TRP A 372 -2.93 -2.70 -10.39
CA TRP A 372 -1.74 -3.53 -10.20
C TRP A 372 -0.78 -2.91 -9.21
N ASN A 373 -0.97 -3.24 -7.93
CA ASN A 373 -0.10 -2.82 -6.84
C ASN A 373 1.23 -3.57 -6.90
N GLN A 374 2.33 -2.83 -7.11
CA GLN A 374 3.67 -3.40 -7.11
C GLN A 374 4.53 -2.76 -6.02
N PRO A 375 5.37 -3.55 -5.32
CA PRO A 375 6.33 -3.02 -4.37
C PRO A 375 7.50 -2.37 -5.12
N ILE A 376 7.68 -1.05 -4.95
CA ILE A 376 8.73 -0.31 -5.63
C ILE A 376 10.09 -0.61 -5.00
N TYR A 377 11.04 -1.02 -5.84
CA TYR A 377 12.41 -1.29 -5.42
C TYR A 377 13.30 -0.06 -5.58
N SER A 378 13.24 0.61 -6.74
CA SER A 378 14.18 1.69 -7.04
C SER A 378 13.60 2.73 -7.99
N TYR A 379 14.21 3.91 -8.00
CA TYR A 379 14.03 4.88 -9.07
C TYR A 379 15.38 5.42 -9.52
N LYS A 380 15.46 5.80 -10.80
CA LYS A 380 16.67 6.34 -11.43
C LYS A 380 16.30 7.37 -12.47
N VAL A 381 16.73 8.60 -12.22
CA VAL A 381 16.69 9.70 -13.19
C VAL A 381 17.75 9.44 -14.25
N LEU A 382 17.32 9.29 -15.50
CA LEU A 382 18.19 9.04 -16.65
C LEU A 382 18.64 10.36 -17.29
N THR A 383 17.70 11.29 -17.42
CA THR A 383 17.87 12.55 -18.14
C THR A 383 17.27 13.69 -17.32
N GLN A 384 18.00 14.80 -17.21
CA GLN A 384 17.49 16.09 -16.76
C GLN A 384 17.95 17.16 -17.74
N ARG A 385 17.00 17.92 -18.29
CA ARG A 385 17.30 18.98 -19.25
C ARG A 385 16.47 20.21 -18.91
N GLU A 386 17.14 21.27 -18.49
CA GLU A 386 16.50 22.57 -18.25
C GLU A 386 16.02 23.19 -19.57
N MET A 387 14.87 23.85 -19.50
CA MET A 387 14.16 24.52 -20.59
C MET A 387 13.55 25.81 -20.07
N THR A 388 13.38 26.80 -20.94
CA THR A 388 12.50 27.93 -20.60
C THR A 388 11.03 27.50 -20.68
N PRO A 389 10.10 28.15 -19.95
CA PRO A 389 8.67 27.90 -20.11
C PRO A 389 8.19 28.01 -21.56
N SER A 390 8.72 28.98 -22.32
CA SER A 390 8.37 29.17 -23.73
C SER A 390 8.86 28.03 -24.62
N ASP A 391 10.06 27.49 -24.36
CA ASP A 391 10.60 26.37 -25.14
C ASP A 391 9.78 25.10 -24.88
N ALA A 392 9.42 24.84 -23.62
CA ALA A 392 8.60 23.70 -23.25
C ALA A 392 7.18 23.80 -23.83
N ALA A 393 6.57 24.99 -23.74
CA ALA A 393 5.27 25.29 -24.34
C ALA A 393 5.23 25.00 -25.84
N ASN A 394 6.25 25.47 -26.57
CA ASN A 394 6.34 25.28 -28.01
C ASN A 394 6.60 23.80 -28.36
N GLN A 395 7.59 23.19 -27.71
CA GLN A 395 8.02 21.83 -28.01
C GLN A 395 6.92 20.79 -27.75
N TYR A 396 6.25 20.85 -26.61
CA TYR A 396 5.34 19.78 -26.16
C TYR A 396 3.87 20.08 -26.41
N PHE A 397 3.46 21.36 -26.47
CA PHE A 397 2.06 21.76 -26.51
C PHE A 397 1.71 22.67 -27.71
N GLN A 398 2.69 22.95 -28.58
CA GLN A 398 2.54 23.78 -29.78
C GLN A 398 1.91 25.18 -29.52
N VAL A 399 2.17 25.75 -28.34
CA VAL A 399 1.71 27.10 -27.94
C VAL A 399 2.87 28.00 -27.53
N PRO A 400 2.75 29.33 -27.66
CA PRO A 400 3.85 30.26 -27.36
C PRO A 400 4.05 30.52 -25.86
N THR A 401 3.10 30.14 -25.01
CA THR A 401 3.11 30.41 -23.57
C THR A 401 2.74 29.15 -22.82
N TYR A 402 3.48 28.83 -21.76
CA TYR A 402 3.25 27.64 -20.94
C TYR A 402 1.90 27.76 -20.22
N PRO A 403 0.94 26.85 -20.46
CA PRO A 403 -0.46 27.09 -20.06
C PRO A 403 -0.84 26.57 -18.67
N PHE A 404 0.05 25.81 -18.01
CA PHE A 404 -0.31 25.00 -16.84
C PHE A 404 0.01 25.68 -15.51
N ASN A 405 1.16 26.34 -15.42
CA ASN A 405 1.58 27.01 -14.19
C ASN A 405 2.27 28.35 -14.49
N ASN A 406 1.58 29.45 -14.16
CA ASN A 406 2.10 30.80 -14.35
C ASN A 406 3.23 31.17 -13.36
N GLU A 407 3.39 30.41 -12.27
CA GLU A 407 4.46 30.61 -11.30
C GLU A 407 5.76 29.93 -11.73
N ALA A 408 5.70 28.97 -12.66
CA ALA A 408 6.86 28.27 -13.19
C ALA A 408 7.83 29.24 -13.89
N GLN A 409 9.00 29.43 -13.30
CA GLN A 409 10.07 30.27 -13.86
C GLN A 409 11.03 29.46 -14.72
N ARG A 410 11.14 28.16 -14.45
CA ARG A 410 11.96 27.20 -15.20
C ARG A 410 11.15 25.93 -15.43
N ILE A 411 11.48 25.23 -16.50
CA ILE A 411 10.98 23.88 -16.77
C ILE A 411 12.16 22.92 -16.83
N MET A 412 12.02 21.73 -16.26
CA MET A 412 13.01 20.68 -16.41
C MET A 412 12.35 19.44 -17.03
N TYR A 413 12.77 19.07 -18.23
CA TYR A 413 12.41 17.77 -18.80
C TYR A 413 13.18 16.68 -18.06
N VAL A 414 12.44 15.64 -17.63
CA VAL A 414 12.97 14.53 -16.85
C VAL A 414 12.53 13.20 -17.44
N GLU A 415 13.47 12.26 -17.53
CA GLU A 415 13.19 10.85 -17.76
C GLU A 415 13.58 10.08 -16.50
N THR A 416 12.64 9.35 -15.91
CA THR A 416 12.89 8.54 -14.71
C THR A 416 12.41 7.13 -14.91
N THR A 417 13.31 6.17 -14.74
CA THR A 417 12.97 4.76 -14.63
C THR A 417 12.60 4.44 -13.20
N VAL A 418 11.42 3.84 -13.00
CA VAL A 418 11.02 3.23 -11.72
C VAL A 418 11.07 1.72 -11.91
N SER A 419 11.66 1.00 -10.94
CA SER A 419 11.72 -0.46 -10.93
C SER A 419 10.92 -1.05 -9.77
N TRP A 420 10.28 -2.18 -10.00
CA TRP A 420 9.48 -2.91 -9.03
C TRP A 420 9.62 -4.41 -9.23
N MET A 421 9.11 -5.18 -8.27
CA MET A 421 9.08 -6.63 -8.36
C MET A 421 7.78 -7.09 -9.00
N VAL A 422 7.83 -8.08 -9.88
CA VAL A 422 6.65 -8.69 -10.53
C VAL A 422 6.39 -10.10 -10.03
N GLU A 423 5.27 -10.66 -10.50
CA GLU A 423 4.71 -11.88 -9.95
C GLU A 423 5.44 -13.16 -10.41
N THR A 424 5.49 -14.14 -9.51
CA THR A 424 6.05 -15.47 -9.76
C THR A 424 5.56 -16.50 -8.76
N PHE A 425 5.57 -17.76 -9.16
CA PHE A 425 5.42 -18.92 -8.26
C PHE A 425 6.77 -19.62 -7.99
N GLU A 426 7.90 -19.00 -8.34
CA GLU A 426 9.23 -19.58 -8.06
C GLU A 426 9.48 -19.66 -6.55
N ASP A 427 9.83 -20.86 -6.09
CA ASP A 427 10.04 -21.16 -4.69
C ASP A 427 11.48 -20.85 -4.20
N GLY A 428 11.61 -20.70 -2.89
CA GLY A 428 12.86 -20.36 -2.19
C GLY A 428 13.01 -18.88 -1.85
N GLY A 429 14.08 -18.57 -1.11
CA GLY A 429 14.55 -17.20 -0.88
C GLY A 429 15.18 -16.62 -2.14
N LEU A 430 14.43 -15.88 -2.93
CA LEU A 430 14.86 -15.34 -4.23
C LEU A 430 15.79 -14.15 -4.06
N VAL A 431 15.58 -13.31 -3.05
CA VAL A 431 16.41 -12.16 -2.73
C VAL A 431 17.78 -12.62 -2.22
N SER A 432 17.79 -13.50 -1.21
CA SER A 432 19.04 -14.00 -0.60
C SER A 432 19.88 -14.84 -1.57
N SER A 433 19.24 -15.53 -2.52
CA SER A 433 19.93 -16.29 -3.57
C SER A 433 20.33 -15.46 -4.80
N GLY A 434 19.97 -14.17 -4.86
CA GLY A 434 20.23 -13.30 -6.01
C GLY A 434 19.38 -13.61 -7.25
N ARG A 435 18.36 -14.46 -7.13
CA ARG A 435 17.43 -14.80 -8.23
C ARG A 435 16.30 -13.79 -8.40
N ALA A 436 16.03 -12.96 -7.38
CA ALA A 436 14.96 -11.98 -7.39
C ALA A 436 15.07 -10.99 -8.57
N SER A 437 16.28 -10.63 -9.02
CA SER A 437 16.47 -9.69 -10.13
C SER A 437 15.87 -10.15 -11.46
N LYS A 438 15.59 -11.45 -11.64
CA LYS A 438 14.86 -11.98 -12.80
C LYS A 438 13.40 -11.48 -12.84
N TYR A 439 12.88 -11.11 -11.68
CA TYR A 439 11.53 -10.63 -11.44
C TYR A 439 11.50 -9.13 -11.17
N GLU A 440 12.59 -8.41 -11.46
CA GLU A 440 12.56 -6.96 -11.50
C GLU A 440 12.03 -6.53 -12.88
N ASN A 441 11.02 -5.66 -12.87
CA ASN A 441 10.55 -4.97 -14.06
C ASN A 441 10.70 -3.46 -13.86
N SER A 442 10.68 -2.71 -14.94
CA SER A 442 10.86 -1.26 -14.88
C SER A 442 10.14 -0.54 -16.00
N LYS A 443 9.81 0.72 -15.76
CA LYS A 443 9.23 1.60 -16.76
C LYS A 443 9.80 3.00 -16.63
N THR A 444 10.01 3.63 -17.79
CA THR A 444 10.52 5.00 -17.87
C THR A 444 9.35 5.94 -18.07
N TYR A 445 9.20 6.89 -17.15
CA TYR A 445 8.25 7.97 -17.25
C TYR A 445 8.93 9.27 -17.71
N LYS A 446 8.22 10.03 -18.54
CA LYS A 446 8.70 11.28 -19.14
C LYS A 446 7.78 12.43 -18.74
N TYR A 447 8.36 13.49 -18.21
CA TYR A 447 7.59 14.60 -17.66
C TYR A 447 8.40 15.89 -17.62
N LEU A 448 7.67 16.98 -17.47
CA LEU A 448 8.20 18.31 -17.20
C LEU A 448 8.02 18.60 -15.71
N LEU A 449 9.09 18.97 -15.01
CA LEU A 449 9.00 19.59 -13.70
C LEU A 449 8.86 21.10 -13.86
N GLU A 450 7.92 21.68 -13.14
CA GLU A 450 7.71 23.12 -13.03
C GLU A 450 8.50 23.62 -11.83
N LEU A 451 9.42 24.57 -12.02
CA LEU A 451 10.31 25.04 -10.95
C LEU A 451 10.24 26.56 -10.77
N ASP A 452 10.48 27.01 -9.55
CA ASP A 452 10.78 28.42 -9.28
C ASP A 452 12.23 28.80 -9.65
N ASN A 453 12.62 30.04 -9.35
CA ASN A 453 13.98 30.52 -9.62
C ASN A 453 15.07 29.84 -8.78
N ASP A 454 14.68 29.30 -7.62
CA ASP A 454 15.54 28.64 -6.64
C ASP A 454 15.62 27.12 -6.86
N TYR A 455 15.00 26.60 -7.93
CA TYR A 455 14.93 25.18 -8.28
C TYR A 455 14.04 24.32 -7.35
N ASN A 456 13.11 24.93 -6.62
CA ASN A 456 12.08 24.19 -5.92
C ASN A 456 11.01 23.72 -6.90
N ILE A 457 10.60 22.45 -6.77
CA ILE A 457 9.55 21.85 -7.58
C ILE A 457 8.20 22.41 -7.12
N LEU A 458 7.49 23.03 -8.07
CA LEU A 458 6.14 23.57 -7.89
C LEU A 458 5.05 22.63 -8.42
N GLY A 459 5.39 21.71 -9.31
CA GLY A 459 4.43 20.87 -10.02
C GLY A 459 5.08 20.13 -11.17
N GLY A 460 4.27 19.62 -12.08
CA GLY A 460 4.77 19.04 -13.31
C GLY A 460 3.67 18.53 -14.23
N GLU A 461 4.04 18.28 -15.47
CA GLU A 461 3.14 17.81 -16.52
C GLU A 461 3.70 16.58 -17.22
N TRP A 462 2.86 15.56 -17.39
CA TRP A 462 3.21 14.36 -18.14
C TRP A 462 3.38 14.71 -19.62
N VAL A 463 4.36 14.10 -20.29
CA VAL A 463 4.59 14.32 -21.73
C VAL A 463 4.81 13.01 -22.47
N GLU A 464 4.59 13.06 -23.78
CA GLU A 464 4.76 11.91 -24.68
C GLU A 464 3.88 10.73 -24.22
N ASP A 465 4.37 9.50 -24.33
CA ASP A 465 3.61 8.29 -23.98
C ASP A 465 3.17 8.28 -22.51
N SER A 466 3.88 8.98 -21.62
CA SER A 466 3.51 9.09 -20.21
C SER A 466 2.28 9.94 -19.96
N GLN A 467 1.72 10.67 -20.94
CA GLN A 467 0.43 11.35 -20.77
C GLN A 467 -0.74 10.39 -20.58
N SER A 468 -0.65 9.21 -21.17
CA SER A 468 -1.69 8.17 -21.09
C SER A 468 -1.26 6.95 -20.29
N ASP A 469 0.02 6.88 -19.91
CA ASP A 469 0.64 5.68 -19.38
C ASP A 469 1.54 5.99 -18.17
N HIS A 470 0.94 6.62 -17.16
CA HIS A 470 1.55 6.99 -15.87
C HIS A 470 0.90 6.22 -14.71
N PRO A 471 1.51 6.19 -13.51
CA PRO A 471 0.87 5.60 -12.33
C PRO A 471 -0.42 6.34 -11.96
N ASP A 472 -1.35 5.66 -11.31
CA ASP A 472 -2.56 6.30 -10.76
C ASP A 472 -2.32 6.81 -9.33
N PHE A 473 -1.70 5.98 -8.48
CA PHE A 473 -1.50 6.33 -7.08
C PHE A 473 -0.26 5.67 -6.46
N LEU A 474 0.18 6.26 -5.34
CA LEU A 474 1.25 5.76 -4.49
C LEU A 474 0.72 5.64 -3.06
N TRP A 475 1.11 4.58 -2.34
CA TRP A 475 0.74 4.44 -0.94
C TRP A 475 1.74 3.63 -0.12
N LEU A 476 1.76 3.87 1.19
CA LEU A 476 2.66 3.21 2.13
C LEU A 476 1.87 2.53 3.26
N PRO A 477 2.21 1.29 3.65
CA PRO A 477 1.72 0.72 4.89
C PRO A 477 2.43 1.38 6.09
N LYS A 478 1.67 1.80 7.11
CA LYS A 478 2.26 2.50 8.28
C LYS A 478 3.00 1.57 9.23
N ALA A 479 2.59 0.31 9.31
CA ALA A 479 3.16 -0.70 10.19
C ALA A 479 2.76 -2.10 9.70
N ARG A 480 3.39 -3.13 10.27
CA ARG A 480 2.91 -4.52 10.17
C ARG A 480 1.56 -4.67 10.90
N PRO A 481 0.77 -5.72 10.59
CA PRO A 481 -0.42 -6.05 11.38
C PRO A 481 -0.10 -6.26 12.87
N ASP A 482 -1.09 -6.11 13.74
CA ASP A 482 -0.92 -6.46 15.16
C ASP A 482 -0.68 -7.96 15.29
N LEU A 483 0.35 -8.37 16.05
CA LEU A 483 0.74 -9.79 16.16
C LEU A 483 -0.41 -10.68 16.68
N SER A 484 -1.36 -10.13 17.44
CA SER A 484 -2.54 -10.84 17.94
C SER A 484 -3.65 -11.02 16.91
N LEU A 485 -3.51 -10.45 15.71
CA LEU A 485 -4.48 -10.57 14.63
C LEU A 485 -4.76 -12.05 14.31
N VAL A 486 -6.05 -12.36 14.26
CA VAL A 486 -6.60 -13.54 13.58
C VAL A 486 -7.54 -12.98 12.52
N THR A 487 -7.28 -13.30 11.25
CA THR A 487 -8.12 -12.82 10.14
C THR A 487 -9.53 -13.43 10.21
N GLU A 488 -10.46 -12.87 9.45
CA GLU A 488 -11.84 -13.39 9.37
C GLU A 488 -11.90 -14.82 8.81
N VAL A 489 -10.90 -15.22 8.01
CA VAL A 489 -10.77 -16.60 7.52
C VAL A 489 -10.13 -17.54 8.55
N GLY A 490 -9.65 -17.04 9.69
CA GLY A 490 -9.08 -17.85 10.77
C GLY A 490 -7.56 -18.01 10.74
N LEU A 491 -6.83 -17.24 9.93
CA LEU A 491 -5.36 -17.23 9.94
C LEU A 491 -4.84 -16.35 11.08
N SER A 492 -4.12 -16.95 12.01
CA SER A 492 -3.38 -16.22 13.05
C SER A 492 -2.07 -15.65 12.49
N TYR A 493 -1.92 -14.33 12.52
CA TYR A 493 -0.67 -13.67 12.11
C TYR A 493 0.51 -14.12 12.97
N GLN A 494 0.31 -14.32 14.28
CA GLN A 494 1.34 -14.89 15.16
C GLN A 494 1.87 -16.24 14.68
N ASN A 495 0.97 -17.14 14.25
CA ASN A 495 1.35 -18.47 13.74
C ASN A 495 2.09 -18.36 12.41
N VAL A 496 1.61 -17.53 11.48
CA VAL A 496 2.27 -17.32 10.18
C VAL A 496 3.65 -16.66 10.38
N ARG A 497 3.74 -15.69 11.29
CA ARG A 497 5.00 -15.03 11.64
C ARG A 497 6.01 -16.01 12.25
N MET A 498 5.57 -16.96 13.07
CA MET A 498 6.43 -18.02 13.59
C MET A 498 7.01 -18.90 12.48
N LEU A 499 6.20 -19.30 11.49
CA LEU A 499 6.69 -20.04 10.32
C LEU A 499 7.67 -19.20 9.50
N LEU A 500 7.34 -17.93 9.29
CA LEU A 500 8.20 -16.99 8.57
C LEU A 500 9.55 -16.78 9.25
N ASP A 501 9.57 -16.56 10.56
CA ASP A 501 10.81 -16.41 11.33
C ASP A 501 11.71 -17.65 11.21
N ARG A 502 11.12 -18.86 11.26
CA ARG A 502 11.86 -20.11 11.03
C ARG A 502 12.40 -20.20 9.61
N ALA A 503 11.58 -19.89 8.61
CA ALA A 503 11.96 -19.96 7.21
C ALA A 503 13.06 -18.95 6.85
N THR A 504 12.99 -17.73 7.38
CA THR A 504 14.01 -16.69 7.19
C THR A 504 15.34 -17.12 7.80
N ASN A 505 15.32 -17.76 8.97
CA ASN A 505 16.52 -18.23 9.68
C ASN A 505 16.96 -19.65 9.30
N CYS A 506 16.23 -20.34 8.41
CA CYS A 506 16.45 -21.74 8.05
C CYS A 506 16.56 -22.67 9.26
N ALA A 507 15.60 -22.53 10.20
CA ALA A 507 15.61 -23.15 11.52
C ALA A 507 14.46 -24.13 11.79
#